data_AF-A0A8T4UZC0-F1
#
_entry.id   AF-A0A8T4UZC0-F1
#
_cell.length_a   1.000
_cell.length_b   1.000
_cell.length_c   1.000
_cell.angle_alpha   90.00
_cell.angle_beta   90.00
_cell.angle_gamma   90.00
#
_symmetry.space_group_name_H-M   'P 1'
#
loop_
_entity.id
_entity.type
_entity.pdbx_description
1 polymer ?
#
loop_
_entity_poly.entity_id
_entity_poly.type
_entity_poly.pdbx_seq_one_letter_code
_entity_poly.pdbx_strand_id
1 'polypeptide(L)'
;MAKALRIAGVNKANLVGSWAFLGGLVLAVLLGLGFTGAYQATMLWVVFLLGLVVGLLNIATDEVSPFLTSGTVLVLVSFLGVEVGVFDEVAPVIGNVLRGVLTLFVPATIIVALRAVFVLARR
;
A
#
# COMPACT_ATOMS: atom_id res chain seq x y z
N MET A 1 3.14 45.51 8.12
CA MET A 1 2.31 44.80 7.12
C MET A 1 2.36 43.31 7.45
N ALA A 2 1.31 42.78 8.08
CA ALA A 2 1.27 41.41 8.59
C ALA A 2 1.08 40.41 7.44
N LYS A 3 2.08 39.56 7.20
CA LYS A 3 2.01 38.45 6.25
C LYS A 3 1.10 37.39 6.87
N ALA A 4 -0.15 37.34 6.40
CA ALA A 4 -1.16 36.39 6.86
C ALA A 4 -0.59 34.96 6.81
N LEU A 5 -0.63 34.29 7.97
CA LEU A 5 -0.33 32.88 8.13
C LEU A 5 -1.38 32.10 7.34
N ARG A 6 -1.03 31.66 6.13
CA ARG A 6 -1.90 30.81 5.31
C ARG A 6 -1.85 29.41 5.92
N ILE A 7 -2.76 29.13 6.85
CA ILE A 7 -2.94 27.80 7.42
C ILE A 7 -3.26 26.87 6.24
N ALA A 8 -2.37 25.94 5.95
CA ALA A 8 -2.53 25.00 4.84
C ALA A 8 -3.82 24.22 5.05
N GLY A 9 -4.83 24.52 4.24
CA GLY A 9 -6.08 23.77 4.24
C GLY A 9 -5.76 22.30 3.92
N VAL A 10 -6.21 21.40 4.79
CA VAL A 10 -6.05 19.96 4.57
C VAL A 10 -6.81 19.59 3.30
N ASN A 11 -6.07 19.18 2.26
CA ASN A 11 -6.66 18.74 1.00
C ASN A 11 -7.45 17.43 1.24
N LYS A 12 -8.77 17.47 1.06
CA LYS A 12 -9.67 16.33 1.33
C LYS A 12 -9.28 15.05 0.57
N ALA A 13 -8.68 15.18 -0.61
CA ALA A 13 -8.19 14.04 -1.39
C ALA A 13 -7.07 13.27 -0.68
N ASN A 14 -6.13 13.99 -0.06
CA ASN A 14 -5.02 13.37 0.69
C ASN A 14 -5.53 12.64 1.94
N LEU A 15 -6.60 13.14 2.57
CA LEU A 15 -7.24 12.44 3.69
C LEU A 15 -7.84 11.11 3.24
N VAL A 16 -8.59 11.08 2.14
CA VAL A 16 -9.22 9.85 1.64
C VAL A 16 -8.16 8.80 1.27
N GLY A 17 -7.09 9.21 0.58
CA GLY A 17 -5.97 8.32 0.25
C GLY A 17 -5.27 7.77 1.50
N SER A 18 -5.06 8.61 2.51
CA SER A 18 -4.35 8.22 3.73
C SER A 18 -5.17 7.22 4.56
N TRP A 19 -6.47 7.45 4.69
CA TRP A 19 -7.39 6.52 5.33
C TRP A 19 -7.56 5.21 4.54
N ALA A 20 -7.55 5.27 3.21
CA ALA A 20 -7.56 4.08 2.35
C ALA A 20 -6.28 3.24 2.55
N PHE A 21 -5.12 3.89 2.70
CA PHE A 21 -3.84 3.21 2.95
C PHE A 21 -3.84 2.52 4.31
N LEU A 22 -4.18 3.25 5.38
CA LEU A 22 -4.20 2.69 6.73
C LEU A 22 -5.24 1.56 6.84
N GLY A 23 -6.44 1.77 6.30
CA GLY A 23 -7.50 0.77 6.28
C GLY A 23 -7.09 -0.47 5.48
N GLY A 24 -6.52 -0.29 4.29
CA GLY A 24 -6.00 -1.38 3.47
C GLY A 24 -4.89 -2.18 4.16
N LEU A 25 -3.98 -1.50 4.87
CA LEU A 25 -2.91 -2.16 5.63
C LEU A 25 -3.45 -2.97 6.80
N VAL A 26 -4.38 -2.41 7.57
CA VAL A 26 -5.03 -3.14 8.66
C VAL A 26 -5.77 -4.36 8.10
N LEU A 27 -6.53 -4.21 7.01
CA LEU A 27 -7.23 -5.32 6.36
C LEU A 27 -6.28 -6.38 5.83
N ALA A 28 -5.15 -5.99 5.22
CA ALA A 28 -4.11 -6.90 4.76
C ALA A 28 -3.55 -7.77 5.91
N VAL A 29 -3.29 -7.15 7.07
CA VAL A 29 -2.82 -7.88 8.26
C VAL A 29 -3.93 -8.79 8.79
N LEU A 30 -5.16 -8.30 8.95
CA LEU A 30 -6.29 -9.12 9.43
C LEU A 30 -6.58 -10.31 8.51
N LEU A 31 -6.41 -10.13 7.20
CA LEU A 31 -6.52 -11.19 6.21
C LEU A 31 -5.44 -12.24 6.42
N GLY A 32 -4.18 -11.82 6.61
CA GLY A 32 -3.08 -12.72 6.91
C GLY A 32 -3.21 -13.46 8.23
N LEU A 33 -3.82 -12.84 9.25
CA LEU A 33 -4.12 -13.48 10.53
C LEU A 33 -5.28 -14.49 10.46
N GLY A 34 -5.96 -14.61 9.31
CA GLY A 34 -7.02 -15.60 9.10
C GLY A 34 -8.40 -15.17 9.61
N PHE A 35 -8.61 -13.89 9.94
CA PHE A 35 -9.90 -13.39 10.46
C PHE A 35 -11.03 -13.29 9.41
N THR A 36 -10.81 -13.78 8.19
CA THR A 36 -11.74 -13.60 7.06
C THR A 36 -12.67 -14.79 6.82
N GLY A 37 -12.33 -15.98 7.32
CA GLY A 37 -13.17 -17.18 7.22
C GLY A 37 -13.68 -17.44 5.79
N ALA A 38 -14.99 -17.60 5.64
CA ALA A 38 -15.63 -17.85 4.34
C ALA A 38 -15.50 -16.69 3.32
N TYR A 39 -15.13 -15.49 3.76
CA TYR A 39 -15.02 -14.29 2.90
C TYR A 39 -13.60 -14.00 2.44
N GLN A 40 -12.65 -14.93 2.62
CA GLN A 40 -11.25 -14.72 2.30
C GLN A 40 -11.02 -14.24 0.86
N ALA A 41 -11.66 -14.86 -0.13
CA ALA A 41 -11.54 -14.48 -1.53
C ALA A 41 -12.06 -13.06 -1.79
N THR A 42 -13.22 -12.71 -1.22
CA THR A 42 -13.79 -11.37 -1.34
C THR A 42 -12.89 -10.32 -0.68
N MET A 43 -12.34 -10.62 0.50
CA MET A 43 -11.45 -9.70 1.21
C MET A 43 -10.13 -9.47 0.46
N LEU A 44 -9.59 -10.50 -0.20
CA LEU A 44 -8.41 -10.36 -1.06
C LEU A 44 -8.67 -9.33 -2.18
N TRP A 45 -9.82 -9.40 -2.84
CA TRP A 45 -10.21 -8.41 -3.85
C TRP A 45 -10.37 -7.01 -3.26
N VAL A 46 -10.98 -6.88 -2.08
CA VAL A 46 -11.10 -5.58 -1.40
C VAL A 46 -9.73 -4.97 -1.12
N VAL A 47 -8.80 -5.74 -0.56
CA VAL A 47 -7.43 -5.28 -0.26
C VAL A 47 -6.69 -4.91 -1.55
N PHE A 48 -6.81 -5.72 -2.60
CA PHE A 48 -6.23 -5.43 -3.91
C PHE A 48 -6.75 -4.11 -4.49
N LEU A 49 -8.07 -3.90 -4.49
CA LEU A 49 -8.70 -2.68 -5.00
C LEU A 49 -8.30 -1.46 -4.17
N LEU A 50 -8.21 -1.59 -2.84
CA LEU A 50 -7.68 -0.53 -1.98
C LEU A 50 -6.24 -0.17 -2.36
N GLY A 51 -5.41 -1.15 -2.71
CA GLY A 51 -4.05 -0.90 -3.21
C GLY A 51 -4.03 -0.02 -4.47
N LEU A 52 -4.92 -0.30 -5.44
CA LEU A 52 -5.08 0.55 -6.62
C LEU A 52 -5.51 1.97 -6.25
N VAL A 53 -6.51 2.11 -5.37
CA VAL A 53 -7.01 3.42 -4.91
C VAL A 53 -5.91 4.22 -4.22
N VAL A 54 -5.13 3.57 -3.36
CA VAL A 54 -3.99 4.19 -2.66
C VAL A 54 -2.96 4.70 -3.66
N GLY A 55 -2.57 3.88 -4.64
CA GLY A 55 -1.59 4.28 -5.66
C GLY A 55 -2.06 5.48 -6.50
N LEU A 56 -3.37 5.59 -6.73
CA LEU A 56 -3.96 6.69 -7.50
C LEU A 56 -4.14 7.98 -6.68
N LEU A 57 -4.60 7.89 -5.43
CA LEU A 57 -5.12 9.04 -4.67
C LEU A 57 -4.23 9.51 -3.53
N ASN A 58 -3.36 8.65 -2.97
CA ASN A 58 -2.67 8.96 -1.72
C ASN A 58 -1.35 9.72 -1.91
N ILE A 59 -0.67 9.56 -3.05
CA ILE A 59 0.73 9.96 -3.19
C ILE A 59 0.85 11.30 -3.92
N ALA A 60 1.33 12.34 -3.24
CA ALA A 60 1.68 13.60 -3.87
C ALA A 60 2.94 13.46 -4.75
N THR A 61 3.18 14.39 -5.69
CA THR A 61 4.27 14.29 -6.67
C THR A 61 5.66 14.22 -6.02
N ASP A 62 5.84 14.92 -4.91
CA ASP A 62 7.04 14.94 -4.07
C ASP A 62 7.19 13.70 -3.18
N GLU A 63 6.11 12.97 -2.95
CA GLU A 63 6.08 11.73 -2.15
C GLU A 63 6.29 10.47 -3.00
N VAL A 64 6.29 10.58 -4.33
CA VAL A 64 6.46 9.44 -5.26
C VAL A 64 7.77 8.68 -4.99
N SER A 65 8.90 9.39 -4.87
CA SER A 65 10.21 8.76 -4.68
C SER A 65 10.34 8.02 -3.33
N PRO A 66 10.00 8.64 -2.17
CA PRO A 66 10.03 7.93 -0.89
C PRO A 66 9.03 6.77 -0.86
N PHE A 67 7.83 6.93 -1.43
CA PHE A 67 6.85 5.84 -1.53
C PHE A 67 7.37 4.66 -2.34
N LEU A 68 7.94 4.89 -3.52
CA LEU A 68 8.47 3.82 -4.36
C LEU A 68 9.66 3.14 -3.69
N THR A 69 10.53 3.87 -3.02
CA THR A 69 11.66 3.28 -2.30
C THR A 69 11.17 2.36 -1.17
N SER A 70 10.35 2.88 -0.25
CA SER A 70 9.84 2.09 0.88
C SER A 70 8.92 0.96 0.41
N GLY A 71 8.03 1.22 -0.54
CA GLY A 71 7.11 0.25 -1.10
C GLY A 71 7.83 -0.88 -1.83
N THR A 72 8.89 -0.58 -2.59
CA THR A 72 9.70 -1.61 -3.25
C THR A 72 10.43 -2.48 -2.23
N VAL A 73 11.07 -1.89 -1.21
CA VAL A 73 11.72 -2.67 -0.14
C VAL A 73 10.71 -3.58 0.56
N LEU A 74 9.53 -3.06 0.90
CA LEU A 74 8.49 -3.85 1.56
C LEU A 74 7.99 -5.00 0.68
N VAL A 75 7.71 -4.73 -0.60
CA VAL A 75 7.30 -5.76 -1.56
C VAL A 75 8.39 -6.82 -1.71
N LEU A 76 9.65 -6.42 -1.86
CA LEU A 76 10.77 -7.35 -2.02
C LEU A 76 10.97 -8.23 -0.79
N VAL A 77 11.08 -7.64 0.40
CA VAL A 77 11.31 -8.40 1.65
C VAL A 77 10.11 -9.32 1.94
N SER A 78 8.89 -8.85 1.72
CA SER A 78 7.69 -9.69 1.91
C SER A 78 7.65 -10.84 0.93
N PHE A 79 7.95 -10.59 -0.35
CA PHE A 79 7.98 -11.63 -1.38
C PHE A 79 9.07 -12.67 -1.08
N LEU A 80 10.30 -12.25 -0.80
CA LEU A 80 11.39 -13.16 -0.46
C LEU A 80 11.11 -13.97 0.81
N GLY A 81 10.55 -13.35 1.85
CA GLY A 81 10.19 -14.05 3.07
C GLY A 81 9.13 -15.14 2.85
N VAL A 82 8.22 -14.93 1.90
CA VAL A 82 7.20 -15.91 1.49
C VAL A 82 7.80 -17.01 0.59
N GLU A 83 8.57 -16.64 -0.43
CA GLU A 83 9.12 -17.59 -1.41
C GLU A 83 10.17 -18.52 -0.82
N VAL A 84 11.00 -18.03 0.11
CA VAL A 84 12.00 -18.86 0.80
C VAL A 84 11.33 -19.79 1.82
N GLY A 85 10.07 -19.54 2.20
CA GLY A 85 9.34 -20.38 3.14
C GLY A 85 9.87 -20.32 4.57
N VAL A 86 10.58 -19.23 4.94
CA VAL A 86 11.23 -19.06 6.27
C VAL A 86 10.25 -19.27 7.43
N PHE A 87 8.97 -18.99 7.20
CA PHE A 87 7.93 -19.03 8.22
C PHE A 87 7.00 -20.24 8.11
N ASP A 88 7.13 -21.11 7.12
CA ASP A 88 6.12 -22.11 6.80
C ASP A 88 5.93 -23.15 7.92
N GLU A 89 7.02 -23.57 8.55
CA GLU A 89 6.98 -24.59 9.62
C GLU A 89 6.76 -23.99 11.02
N VAL A 90 7.35 -22.82 11.28
CA VAL A 90 7.45 -22.26 12.64
C VAL A 90 6.34 -21.26 12.94
N ALA A 91 5.92 -20.49 11.94
CA ALA A 91 4.97 -19.39 12.12
C ALA A 91 4.23 -19.05 10.82
N PRO A 92 3.41 -19.97 10.26
CA PRO A 92 2.77 -19.81 8.95
C PRO A 92 1.88 -18.56 8.86
N VAL A 93 1.38 -18.09 10.01
CA VAL A 93 0.63 -16.84 10.14
C VAL A 93 1.46 -15.62 9.69
N ILE A 94 2.76 -15.59 9.94
CA ILE A 94 3.64 -14.50 9.47
C ILE A 94 3.70 -14.51 7.94
N GLY A 95 3.88 -15.68 7.32
CA GLY A 95 3.85 -15.82 5.86
C GLY A 95 2.53 -15.33 5.26
N ASN A 96 1.40 -15.61 5.91
CA ASN A 96 0.09 -15.12 5.48
C ASN A 96 -0.05 -13.60 5.60
N VAL A 97 0.49 -12.99 6.67
CA VAL A 97 0.53 -11.52 6.80
C VAL A 97 1.36 -10.89 5.70
N LEU A 98 2.52 -11.46 5.35
CA LEU A 98 3.35 -10.98 4.24
C LEU A 98 2.60 -11.07 2.90
N ARG A 99 1.86 -12.16 2.65
CA ARG A 99 0.98 -12.29 1.47
C ARG A 99 -0.13 -11.24 1.46
N GLY A 100 -0.73 -10.94 2.61
CA GLY A 100 -1.70 -9.86 2.78
C GLY A 100 -1.10 -8.50 2.41
N VAL A 101 0.09 -8.18 2.94
CA VAL A 101 0.82 -6.94 2.64
C VAL A 101 1.12 -6.83 1.15
N LEU A 102 1.59 -7.91 0.51
CA LEU A 102 1.83 -7.96 -0.94
C LEU A 102 0.56 -7.66 -1.73
N THR A 103 -0.58 -8.20 -1.31
CA THR A 103 -1.88 -7.98 -1.97
C THR A 103 -2.26 -6.49 -2.04
N LEU A 104 -1.89 -5.71 -1.02
CA LEU A 104 -2.10 -4.27 -1.00
C LEU A 104 -1.02 -3.49 -1.75
N PHE A 105 0.25 -3.79 -1.47
CA PHE A 105 1.36 -2.94 -1.90
C PHE A 105 1.76 -3.15 -3.35
N VAL A 106 1.66 -4.36 -3.90
CA VAL A 106 2.01 -4.64 -5.30
C VAL A 106 1.20 -3.78 -6.27
N PRO A 107 -0.15 -3.76 -6.23
CA PRO A 107 -0.91 -2.88 -7.13
C PRO A 107 -0.62 -1.39 -6.86
N ALA A 108 -0.45 -0.97 -5.60
CA ALA A 108 -0.17 0.43 -5.27
C ALA A 108 1.17 0.91 -5.85
N THR A 109 2.25 0.11 -5.69
CA THR A 109 3.59 0.45 -6.20
C THR A 109 3.63 0.44 -7.72
N ILE A 110 2.95 -0.49 -8.40
CA ILE A 110 2.83 -0.50 -9.86
C ILE A 110 2.20 0.80 -10.37
N ILE A 111 1.07 1.21 -9.79
CA ILE A 111 0.37 2.43 -10.20
C ILE A 111 1.26 3.66 -10.02
N VAL A 112 1.94 3.79 -8.87
CA VAL A 112 2.82 4.93 -8.61
C VAL A 112 4.05 4.92 -9.51
N ALA A 113 4.61 3.74 -9.81
CA ALA A 113 5.75 3.60 -10.71
C ALA A 113 5.37 4.02 -12.14
N LEU A 114 4.22 3.58 -12.64
CA LEU A 114 3.70 4.00 -13.95
C LEU A 114 3.50 5.51 -13.99
N ARG A 115 2.90 6.10 -12.95
CA ARG A 115 2.74 7.55 -12.85
C ARG A 115 4.08 8.28 -12.89
N ALA A 116 5.10 7.77 -12.20
CA ALA A 116 6.45 8.34 -12.22
C ALA A 116 7.05 8.32 -13.62
N VAL A 117 6.92 7.21 -14.35
CA VAL A 117 7.37 7.06 -15.74
C VAL A 117 6.67 8.06 -16.66
N PHE A 118 5.33 8.21 -16.56
CA PHE A 118 4.59 9.18 -17.37
C PHE A 118 4.99 10.63 -17.09
N VAL A 119 5.29 10.98 -15.83
CA VAL A 119 5.77 12.32 -15.47
C VAL A 119 7.16 12.57 -16.06
N LEU A 120 8.05 11.57 -16.02
CA LEU A 120 9.38 11.68 -16.60
C LEU A 120 9.33 11.80 -18.13
N ALA A 121 8.45 11.04 -18.80
CA ALA A 121 8.29 11.08 -20.25
C ALA A 121 7.67 12.38 -20.79
N ARG A 122 6.99 13.16 -19.93
CA ARG A 122 6.41 14.47 -20.27
C ARG A 122 7.37 15.65 -20.04
N ARG A 123 8.54 15.40 -19.45
CA ARG A 123 9.61 16.38 -19.31
C ARG A 123 10.50 16.32 -20.54
#